data_AF-A0A3N5JCI0-F1
#
_entry.id   AF-A0A3N5JCI0-F1
#
_cell.length_a   1.000
_cell.length_b   1.000
_cell.length_c   1.000
_cell.angle_alpha   90.00
_cell.angle_beta   90.00
_cell.angle_gamma   90.00
#
_symmetry.space_group_name_H-M   'P 1'
#
loop_
_entity.id
_entity.type
_entity.pdbx_description
1 polymer ?
#
loop_
_entity_poly.entity_id
_entity_poly.type
_entity_poly.pdbx_seq_one_letter_code
_entity_poly.pdbx_strand_id
1 'polypeptide(L)'
;MNTHCLEFLDERYDALLIANGTPPRRALMRLLMKRAERLIALDGGVNALHRLKIVPAHVVGDLDSTNESALRWAKASGARIHPRPSANEPDIAKGLDLCRSLRLRHI
;
A
#
# COMPACT_ATOMS: atom_id res chain seq x y z
N MET A 1 -25.93 20.68 6.43
CA MET A 1 -24.78 19.79 6.63
C MET A 1 -24.80 18.81 5.47
N ASN A 2 -23.88 18.95 4.51
CA ASN A 2 -24.02 18.36 3.17
C ASN A 2 -24.02 16.82 3.18
N THR A 3 -25.06 16.24 2.59
CA THR A 3 -25.34 14.80 2.45
C THR A 3 -24.24 14.04 1.68
N HIS A 4 -23.44 14.72 0.86
CA HIS A 4 -22.35 14.14 0.09
C HIS A 4 -21.15 13.63 0.92
N CYS A 5 -21.05 14.01 2.20
CA CYS A 5 -19.97 13.51 3.06
C CYS A 5 -20.19 12.06 3.52
N LEU A 6 -21.43 11.57 3.43
CA LEU A 6 -21.82 10.23 3.93
C LEU A 6 -21.71 9.14 2.85
N GLU A 7 -21.75 9.48 1.56
CA GLU A 7 -21.70 8.48 0.47
C GLU A 7 -20.36 7.76 0.38
N PHE A 8 -19.25 8.43 0.75
CA PHE A 8 -17.93 7.82 0.86
C PHE A 8 -17.73 6.94 2.11
N LEU A 9 -18.74 6.82 2.99
CA LEU A 9 -18.57 6.12 4.27
C LEU A 9 -18.81 4.62 4.22
N ASP A 10 -19.39 4.08 3.14
CA ASP A 10 -19.58 2.63 2.96
C ASP A 10 -18.77 2.01 1.82
N GLU A 11 -17.98 2.83 1.10
CA GLU A 11 -17.16 2.31 0.01
C GLU A 11 -16.06 1.36 0.52
N ARG A 12 -15.96 0.22 -0.16
CA ARG A 12 -14.91 -0.79 0.01
C ARG A 12 -13.94 -0.67 -1.16
N TYR A 13 -12.66 -0.81 -0.88
CA TYR A 13 -11.59 -0.75 -1.86
C TYR A 13 -10.95 -2.15 -1.99
N ASP A 14 -10.61 -2.54 -3.21
CA ASP A 14 -9.89 -3.78 -3.50
C ASP A 14 -8.46 -3.74 -2.94
N ALA A 15 -7.86 -2.54 -2.91
CA ALA A 15 -6.56 -2.29 -2.33
C ALA A 15 -6.42 -0.86 -1.80
N LEU A 16 -5.45 -0.67 -0.91
CA LEU A 16 -4.92 0.61 -0.48
C LEU A 16 -3.42 0.62 -0.76
N LEU A 17 -2.98 1.59 -1.56
CA LEU A 17 -1.56 1.82 -1.84
C LEU A 17 -0.92 2.63 -0.71
N ILE A 18 0.20 2.14 -0.17
CA ILE A 18 0.96 2.80 0.88
C ILE A 18 2.30 3.25 0.28
N ALA A 19 2.40 4.53 -0.06
CA ALA A 19 3.62 5.14 -0.57
C ALA A 19 4.61 5.52 0.55
N ASN A 20 5.84 5.85 0.16
CA ASN A 20 6.85 6.38 1.06
C ASN A 20 6.53 7.85 1.40
N GLY A 21 6.17 8.14 2.65
CA GLY A 21 5.82 9.49 3.08
C GLY A 21 5.34 9.58 4.52
N THR A 22 4.96 10.79 4.94
CA THR A 22 4.39 11.03 6.27
C THR A 22 2.98 10.44 6.33
N PRO A 23 2.71 9.48 7.23
CA PRO A 23 1.40 8.87 7.33
C PRO A 23 0.35 9.91 7.78
N PRO A 24 -0.90 9.78 7.32
CA PRO A 24 -1.98 10.63 7.79
C PRO A 24 -2.30 10.36 9.27
N ARG A 25 -3.25 11.13 9.82
CA ARG A 25 -3.76 10.89 11.19
C ARG A 25 -4.14 9.41 11.36
N ARG A 26 -3.76 8.82 12.50
CA ARG A 26 -3.99 7.39 12.80
C ARG A 26 -5.45 6.95 12.60
N ALA A 27 -6.41 7.83 12.90
CA ALA A 27 -7.83 7.54 12.71
C ALA A 27 -8.19 7.31 11.23
N LEU A 28 -7.69 8.18 10.33
CA LEU A 28 -7.90 8.03 8.88
C LEU A 28 -7.22 6.78 8.35
N MET A 29 -5.98 6.51 8.78
CA MET A 29 -5.26 5.31 8.38
C MET A 29 -6.00 4.03 8.76
N ARG A 30 -6.52 3.94 9.99
CA ARG A 30 -7.34 2.79 10.42
C ARG A 30 -8.64 2.67 9.64
N LEU A 31 -9.28 3.79 9.32
CA LEU A 31 -10.53 3.80 8.54
C LEU A 31 -10.29 3.21 7.14
N LEU A 32 -9.26 3.69 6.44
CA LEU A 32 -8.91 3.23 5.10
C LEU A 32 -8.49 1.75 5.11
N MET A 33 -7.66 1.33 6.07
CA MET A 33 -7.25 -0.07 6.21
C MET A 33 -8.41 -1.02 6.50
N LYS A 34 -9.45 -0.57 7.22
CA LYS A 34 -10.66 -1.39 7.44
C LYS A 34 -11.51 -1.55 6.18
N ARG A 35 -11.39 -0.62 5.24
CA ARG A 35 -12.19 -0.58 4.01
C ARG A 35 -11.47 -1.20 2.81
N ALA A 36 -10.16 -1.33 2.88
CA ALA A 36 -9.36 -1.97 1.84
C ALA A 36 -9.19 -3.47 2.13
N GLU A 37 -9.43 -4.30 1.11
CA GLU A 37 -9.17 -5.74 1.22
C GLU A 37 -7.69 -6.07 1.29
N ARG A 38 -6.85 -5.26 0.64
CA ARG A 38 -5.41 -5.51 0.50
C ARG A 38 -4.62 -4.25 0.77
N LEU A 39 -3.47 -4.40 1.42
CA LEU A 39 -2.49 -3.34 1.54
C LEU A 39 -1.33 -3.64 0.59
N ILE A 40 -0.99 -2.65 -0.23
CA ILE A 40 0.12 -2.75 -1.19
C ILE A 40 1.13 -1.66 -0.82
N ALA A 41 2.30 -2.06 -0.36
CA ALA A 41 3.40 -1.15 -0.10
C ALA A 41 4.13 -0.80 -1.40
N LEU A 42 4.29 0.49 -1.66
CA LEU A 42 5.12 1.01 -2.73
C LEU A 42 6.48 1.35 -2.16
N ASP A 43 7.50 0.62 -2.58
CA ASP A 43 8.89 0.76 -2.18
C ASP A 43 9.03 1.05 -0.66
N GLY A 44 9.55 2.22 -0.26
CA GLY A 44 9.75 2.60 1.14
C GLY A 44 8.49 2.62 2.01
N GLY A 45 7.29 2.54 1.43
CA GLY A 45 6.02 2.37 2.15
C GLY A 45 6.00 1.13 3.07
N VAL A 46 6.76 0.08 2.74
CA VAL A 46 6.89 -1.11 3.61
C VAL A 46 7.54 -0.77 4.95
N ASN A 47 8.39 0.25 5.01
CA ASN A 47 9.01 0.70 6.25
C ASN A 47 7.97 1.25 7.24
N ALA A 48 6.96 1.97 6.74
CA ALA A 48 5.87 2.48 7.57
C ALA A 48 5.03 1.34 8.13
N LEU A 49 4.69 0.36 7.29
CA LEU A 49 3.94 -0.83 7.69
C LEU A 49 4.70 -1.69 8.70
N HIS A 50 6.02 -1.84 8.54
CA HIS A 50 6.87 -2.54 9.49
C HIS A 50 6.86 -1.89 10.87
N ARG A 51 6.99 -0.55 10.96
CA ARG A 51 6.91 0.18 12.24
C ARG A 51 5.56 -0.01 12.94
N LEU A 52 4.49 -0.17 12.16
CA LEU A 52 3.13 -0.37 12.64
C LEU A 52 2.79 -1.85 12.88
N LYS A 53 3.68 -2.78 12.51
CA LYS A 53 3.47 -4.23 12.53
C LYS A 53 2.23 -4.67 11.73
N ILE A 54 1.97 -4.01 10.61
CA ILE A 54 0.84 -4.30 9.71
C ILE A 54 1.37 -4.97 8.44
N VAL A 55 1.05 -6.23 8.22
CA VAL A 55 1.61 -7.00 7.10
C VAL A 55 0.94 -6.58 5.78
N PRO A 56 1.71 -6.13 4.77
CA PRO A 56 1.17 -5.90 3.44
C PRO A 56 0.88 -7.22 2.72
N ALA A 57 -0.09 -7.22 1.80
CA ALA A 57 -0.28 -8.33 0.87
C ALA A 57 0.82 -8.33 -0.21
N HIS A 58 1.24 -7.14 -0.65
CA HIS A 58 2.22 -6.96 -1.71
C HIS A 58 3.20 -5.83 -1.39
N VAL A 59 4.44 -5.98 -1.86
CA VAL A 59 5.45 -4.91 -1.90
C VAL A 59 5.91 -4.77 -3.35
N VAL A 60 5.97 -3.55 -3.89
CA VAL A 60 6.37 -3.30 -5.29
C VAL A 60 7.23 -2.04 -5.39
N GLY A 61 8.28 -2.08 -6.20
CA GLY A 61 9.23 -0.99 -6.35
C GLY A 61 10.60 -1.52 -6.80
N ASP A 62 11.55 -0.62 -7.02
CA ASP A 62 12.98 -0.98 -7.20
C ASP A 62 13.66 -1.35 -5.86
N LEU A 63 13.01 -1.03 -4.74
CA LEU A 63 13.39 -1.41 -3.38
C LEU A 63 14.59 -0.65 -2.82
N ASP A 64 14.95 0.49 -3.43
CA ASP A 64 16.12 1.27 -3.03
C ASP A 64 15.90 2.10 -1.74
N SER A 65 14.65 2.49 -1.45
CA SER A 65 14.28 3.20 -0.22
C SER A 65 13.67 2.28 0.83
N THR A 66 13.78 0.97 0.62
CA THR A 66 13.28 -0.07 1.51
C THR A 66 14.35 -0.52 2.50
N ASN A 67 14.02 -0.54 3.80
CA ASN A 67 14.90 -1.12 4.80
C ASN A 67 14.93 -2.65 4.64
N GLU A 68 16.12 -3.23 4.60
CA GLU A 68 16.30 -4.67 4.41
C GLU A 68 15.56 -5.50 5.48
N SER A 69 15.56 -5.05 6.74
CA SER A 69 14.83 -5.69 7.82
C SER A 69 13.31 -5.67 7.61
N ALA A 70 12.76 -4.57 7.11
CA ALA A 70 11.34 -4.44 6.80
C ALA A 70 10.94 -5.35 5.63
N LEU A 71 11.78 -5.43 4.59
CA LEU A 71 11.54 -6.31 3.44
C LEU A 71 11.58 -7.79 3.84
N ARG A 72 12.59 -8.19 4.62
CA ARG A 72 12.69 -9.56 5.17
C ARG A 72 11.48 -9.89 6.03
N TRP A 73 11.09 -8.99 6.93
CA TRP A 73 9.91 -9.17 7.77
C TRP A 73 8.63 -9.32 6.94
N ALA A 74 8.42 -8.48 5.92
CA ALA A 74 7.23 -8.55 5.07
C ALA A 74 7.18 -9.89 4.33
N LYS A 75 8.30 -10.31 3.71
CA LYS A 75 8.41 -11.59 3.02
C LYS A 75 8.16 -12.78 3.95
N ALA A 76 8.77 -12.79 5.14
CA ALA A 76 8.58 -13.83 6.15
C ALA A 76 7.13 -13.87 6.67
N SER A 77 6.44 -12.73 6.65
CA SER A 77 5.03 -12.61 7.06
C SER A 77 4.04 -12.94 5.94
N GLY A 78 4.51 -13.37 4.76
CA GLY A 78 3.67 -13.81 3.64
C GLY A 78 3.40 -12.76 2.56
N ALA A 79 4.01 -11.58 2.64
CA ALA A 79 3.89 -10.58 1.58
C ALA A 79 4.57 -11.06 0.28
N ARG A 80 3.91 -10.86 -0.87
CA ARG A 80 4.54 -11.12 -2.18
C ARG A 80 5.35 -9.90 -2.60
N ILE A 81 6.60 -10.12 -2.96
CA ILE A 81 7.53 -9.05 -3.37
C ILE A 81 7.58 -9.00 -4.90
N HIS A 82 7.42 -7.79 -5.45
CA HIS A 82 7.42 -7.50 -6.88
C HIS A 82 8.52 -6.49 -7.22
N PRO A 83 9.78 -6.94 -7.39
CA PRO A 83 10.87 -6.05 -7.79
C PRO A 83 10.62 -5.45 -9.18
N ARG A 84 10.80 -4.14 -9.31
CA ARG A 84 10.60 -3.34 -10.53
C ARG A 84 11.75 -2.34 -10.67
N PRO A 85 12.91 -2.76 -11.22
CA PRO A 85 14.17 -1.99 -11.20
C PRO A 85 14.20 -0.75 -12.13
N SER A 86 13.05 -0.32 -12.66
CA SER A 86 12.99 0.84 -13.57
C SER A 86 13.01 2.14 -12.76
N ALA A 87 14.18 2.77 -12.65
CA ALA A 87 14.35 4.05 -11.95
C ALA A 87 13.62 5.23 -12.62
N ASN A 88 13.27 5.10 -13.90
CA ASN A 88 12.56 6.14 -14.65
C ASN A 88 11.04 6.06 -14.51
N GLU A 89 10.53 5.05 -13.80
CA GLU A 89 9.10 4.85 -13.57
C GLU A 89 8.75 5.21 -12.13
N PRO A 90 7.77 6.10 -11.90
CA PRO A 90 7.31 6.42 -10.54
C PRO A 90 6.70 5.19 -9.84
N ASP A 91 6.91 5.04 -8.54
CA ASP A 91 6.39 3.87 -7.80
C ASP A 91 4.87 3.77 -7.80
N ILE A 92 4.17 4.89 -7.90
CA ILE A 92 2.71 4.92 -8.06
C ILE A 92 2.32 4.24 -9.38
N ALA A 93 3.05 4.47 -10.48
CA ALA A 93 2.78 3.82 -11.75
C ALA A 93 3.00 2.30 -11.65
N LYS A 94 4.13 1.88 -11.06
CA LYS A 94 4.43 0.46 -10.78
C LYS A 94 3.33 -0.19 -9.93
N GLY A 95 2.83 0.53 -8.93
CA GLY A 95 1.73 0.12 -8.05
C GLY A 95 0.40 -0.05 -8.78
N LEU A 96 0.02 0.93 -9.60
CA LEU A 96 -1.20 0.86 -10.42
C LEU A 96 -1.14 -0.28 -11.43
N ASP A 97 0.01 -0.52 -12.05
CA ASP A 97 0.19 -1.63 -12.97
C ASP A 97 0.11 -2.99 -12.27
N LEU A 98 0.64 -3.09 -11.04
CA LEU A 98 0.41 -4.27 -10.21
C LEU A 98 -1.09 -4.45 -9.93
N CYS A 99 -1.81 -3.41 -9.52
CA CYS A 99 -3.25 -3.48 -9.29
C CYS A 99 -4.02 -3.95 -10.54
N ARG A 100 -3.67 -3.44 -11.72
CA ARG A 100 -4.23 -3.88 -13.01
C ARG A 100 -3.97 -5.36 -13.27
N SER A 101 -2.74 -5.82 -13.05
CA SER A 101 -2.38 -7.24 -13.23
C SER A 101 -3.15 -8.17 -12.28
N LEU A 102 -3.48 -7.68 -11.08
CA LEU A 102 -4.29 -8.35 -10.07
C LEU A 102 -5.80 -8.17 -10.28
N ARG A 103 -6.22 -7.43 -11.33
CA ARG A 103 -7.62 -7.10 -11.64
C ARG A 103 -8.35 -6.34 -10.52
N LEU A 104 -7.62 -5.52 -9.77
CA LEU A 104 -8.18 -4.62 -8.75
C LEU A 104 -8.68 -3.35 -9.45
N ARG A 105 -9.88 -2.90 -9.09
CA ARG A 105 -10.60 -1.81 -9.77
C ARG A 105 -10.82 -0.60 -8.86
N HIS A 106 -11.01 -0.81 -7.56
CA HIS A 106 -11.25 0.24 -6.58
C HIS A 106 -10.01 0.37 -5.69
N ILE A 107 -9.19 1.41 -5.88
CA ILE A 107 -7.85 1.59 -5.29
C ILE A 107 -7.75 2.96 -4.63
#